data_AF-A0A5S9MIQ2-F1
#
_entry.id   AF-A0A5S9MIQ2-F1
#
_cell.length_a   1.000
_cell.length_b   1.000
_cell.length_c   1.000
_cell.angle_alpha   90.00
_cell.angle_beta   90.00
_cell.angle_gamma   90.00
#
_symmetry.space_group_name_H-M   'P 1'
#
loop_
_entity.id
_entity.type
_entity.pdbx_description
1 polymer ?
#
loop_
_entity_poly.entity_id
_entity_poly.type
_entity_poly.pdbx_seq_one_letter_code
_entity_poly.pdbx_strand_id
1 'polypeptide(L)' 'MYTNVLLGEARGIKSGKKASFEWKGLKPNEDYYWYTVAKDRFQGKAISPIWKIHTKKMMTK' A
#
# COMPACT_ATOMS: atom_id res chain seq x y z
N MET A 1 -1.36 17.78 4.56
CA MET A 1 -2.58 17.19 3.99
C MET A 1 -2.22 15.81 3.46
N TYR A 2 -2.73 14.73 4.07
CA TYR A 2 -2.55 13.38 3.54
C TYR A 2 -3.60 13.16 2.45
N THR A 3 -3.17 13.04 1.20
CA THR A 3 -4.07 12.70 0.10
C THR A 3 -4.31 11.19 0.14
N ASN A 4 -5.48 10.76 0.60
CA ASN A 4 -5.88 9.36 0.60
C ASN A 4 -6.18 8.91 -0.84
N VAL A 5 -5.14 8.69 -1.64
CA VAL A 5 -5.25 8.13 -2.99
C VAL A 5 -5.26 6.61 -2.90
N LEU A 6 -6.27 5.97 -3.48
CA LEU A 6 -6.31 4.52 -3.58
C LEU A 6 -5.20 4.05 -4.53
N LEU A 7 -4.22 3.34 -3.99
CA LEU A 7 -3.11 2.77 -4.77
C LEU A 7 -3.55 1.50 -5.52
N GLY A 8 -4.35 0.66 -4.87
CA GLY A 8 -4.89 -0.57 -5.45
C GLY A 8 -5.78 -1.35 -4.49
N GLU A 9 -6.40 -2.42 -5.00
CA GLU A 9 -7.33 -3.27 -4.26
C GLU A 9 -7.17 -4.75 -4.67
N ALA A 10 -7.15 -5.65 -3.68
CA ALA A 10 -7.21 -7.09 -3.89
C ALA A 10 -8.52 -7.64 -3.29
N ARG A 11 -9.32 -8.34 -4.10
CA ARG A 11 -10.63 -8.89 -3.71
C ARG A 11 -10.63 -10.42 -3.67
N GLY A 12 -11.57 -11.00 -2.92
CA GLY A 12 -11.78 -12.45 -2.88
C GLY A 12 -10.69 -13.23 -2.14
N ILE A 13 -9.86 -12.56 -1.35
CA ILE A 13 -8.81 -13.20 -0.56
C ILE A 13 -9.47 -13.93 0.61
N LYS A 14 -9.28 -15.26 0.66
CA LYS A 14 -9.80 -16.09 1.76
C LYS A 14 -9.11 -15.69 3.07
N SER A 15 -9.84 -15.78 4.19
CA SER A 15 -9.27 -15.54 5.53
C SER A 15 -8.00 -16.38 5.75
N GLY A 16 -6.99 -15.77 6.36
CA GLY A 16 -5.67 -16.39 6.59
C GLY A 16 -4.78 -16.50 5.34
N LYS A 17 -5.20 -16.03 4.17
CA LYS A 17 -4.35 -15.94 2.97
C LYS A 17 -3.74 -14.55 2.81
N LYS A 18 -2.62 -14.48 2.07
CA LYS A 18 -1.91 -13.23 1.81
C LYS A 18 -2.56 -12.49 0.64
N ALA A 19 -2.77 -11.19 0.81
CA ALA A 19 -3.06 -10.26 -0.27
C ALA A 19 -1.76 -9.55 -0.69
N SER A 20 -1.63 -9.20 -1.96
CA SER A 20 -0.49 -8.46 -2.49
C SER A 20 -0.93 -7.41 -3.50
N PHE A 21 -0.13 -6.35 -3.63
CA PHE A 21 -0.33 -5.27 -4.59
C PHE A 21 1.05 -4.72 -5.00
N GLU A 22 1.21 -4.39 -6.28
CA GLU A 22 2.44 -3.81 -6.82
C GLU A 22 2.29 -2.31 -7.03
N TRP A 23 3.06 -1.50 -6.29
CA TRP A 23 3.05 -0.05 -6.44
C TRP A 23 4.06 0.40 -7.50
N LYS A 24 3.54 0.75 -8.69
CA LYS A 24 4.32 1.23 -9.84
C LYS A 24 4.43 2.74 -9.89
N GLY A 25 5.41 3.24 -10.65
CA GLY A 25 5.56 4.67 -10.96
C GLY A 25 6.15 5.51 -9.83
N LEU A 26 6.82 4.87 -8.86
CA LEU A 26 7.56 5.58 -7.82
C LEU A 26 8.76 6.30 -8.43
N LYS A 27 8.89 7.59 -8.14
CA LYS A 27 10.05 8.40 -8.50
C LYS A 27 11.21 8.03 -7.57
N PRO A 28 12.47 8.08 -8.05
CA PRO A 28 13.63 7.79 -7.22
C PRO A 28 13.92 8.89 -6.21
N ASN A 29 14.60 8.53 -5.12
CA ASN A 29 15.04 9.46 -4.07
C ASN A 29 13.87 10.23 -3.41
N GLU A 30 12.72 9.58 -3.30
CA GLU A 30 11.48 10.12 -2.72
C GLU A 30 10.96 9.22 -1.59
N ASP A 31 10.31 9.86 -0.62
CA ASP A 31 9.64 9.23 0.51
C ASP A 31 8.16 8.98 0.22
N TYR A 32 7.71 7.76 0.46
CA TYR A 32 6.33 7.33 0.26
C TYR A 32 5.75 6.78 1.55
N TYR A 33 4.48 7.10 1.79
CA TYR A 33 3.73 6.65 2.96
C TYR A 33 2.47 5.93 2.51
N TRP A 34 2.15 4.81 3.13
CA TRP A 34 0.95 4.04 2.80
C TRP A 34 0.45 3.23 4.00
N TYR A 35 -0.81 2.83 3.92
CA TYR A 35 -1.46 1.92 4.86
C TYR A 35 -2.44 1.04 4.10
N THR A 36 -2.94 0.00 4.76
CA THR A 36 -3.95 -0.89 4.19
C THR A 36 -5.21 -0.88 5.02
N VAL A 37 -6.34 -1.15 4.35
CA VAL A 37 -7.64 -1.35 4.98
C VAL A 37 -8.13 -2.74 4.57
N ALA A 38 -8.19 -3.67 5.54
CA ALA A 38 -8.83 -4.95 5.35
C ALA A 38 -10.31 -4.82 5.70
N LYS A 39 -11.19 -5.33 4.82
CA LYS A 39 -12.64 -5.35 5.03
C LYS A 39 -13.18 -6.76 4.80
N ASP A 40 -14.18 -7.14 5.57
CA ASP A 40 -14.97 -8.34 5.30
C ASP A 40 -16.40 -8.00 4.86
N ARG A 41 -17.18 -9.02 4.52
CA ARG A 41 -18.58 -8.90 4.10
C ARG A 41 -19.56 -8.61 5.25
N PHE A 42 -19.09 -8.67 6.49
CA PHE A 42 -19.87 -8.49 7.72
C PHE A 42 -19.55 -7.16 8.41
N GLN A 43 -19.08 -6.16 7.65
CA GLN A 43 -18.70 -4.83 8.12
C GLN A 43 -17.45 -4.77 9.01
N GLY A 44 -16.75 -5.90 9.19
CA GLY A 44 -15.45 -5.93 9.85
C GLY A 44 -14.45 -5.07 9.07
N LYS A 45 -13.71 -4.22 9.78
CA LYS A 45 -12.70 -3.32 9.21
C LYS A 45 -11.49 -3.27 10.13
N ALA A 46 -10.31 -3.49 9.55
CA ALA A 46 -9.03 -3.30 10.24
C ALA A 46 -8.13 -2.38 9.40
N ILE A 47 -7.41 -1.50 10.08
CA ILE A 47 -6.49 -0.53 9.47
C ILE A 47 -5.09 -0.85 9.98
N SER A 48 -4.10 -0.90 9.09
CA SER A 48 -2.70 -1.09 9.47
C SER A 48 -2.09 0.19 10.07
N PRO A 49 -0.92 0.08 10.72
CA PRO A 49 -0.03 1.22 10.87
C PRO A 49 0.32 1.86 9.52
N ILE A 50 0.81 3.10 9.58
CA ILE A 50 1.40 3.76 8.42
C ILE A 50 2.83 3.25 8.24
N TRP A 51 3.15 2.81 7.03
CA TRP A 51 4.50 2.42 6.66
C TRP A 51 5.15 3.48 5.78
N LYS A 52 6.48 3.59 5.88
CA LYS A 52 7.32 4.48 5.08
C LYS A 52 8.27 3.66 4.21
N ILE A 53 8.40 4.03 2.95
CA ILE A 53 9.43 3.51 2.04
C ILE A 53 10.19 4.69 1.46
N HIS A 54 11.53 4.62 1.46
CA HIS A 54 12.40 5.54 0.74
C HIS A 54 12.90 4.86 -0.53
N THR A 55 12.64 5.46 -1.69
CA THR A 55 13.10 4.91 -2.97
C THR A 55 14.58 5.21 -3.18
N LYS A 56 15.30 4.26 -3.79
CA LYS A 56 16.71 4.44 -4.07
C LYS A 56 16.92 5.58 -5.07
N LYS A 57 18.00 6.32 -4.89
CA LYS A 57 18.50 7.26 -5.90
C LYS A 57 18.89 6.47 -7.16
N MET A 58 18.38 6.89 -8.32
CA MET A 58 18.91 6.39 -9.58
C MET A 58 20.35 6.89 -9.73
N MET A 59 21.30 5.96 -9.80
CA MET A 59 22.67 6.29 -10.16
C MET A 59 22.74 6.29 -11.68
N THR A 60 22.94 7.46 -12.27
CA THR A 60 23.30 7.57 -13.69
C THR A 60 24.75 7.09 -13.81
N LYS A 61 24.98 6.05 -14.62
CA LYS A 61 26.32 5.55 -14.94
C LYS A 61 26.97 6.44 -16.00
#